data_AF-A0A381Z3Y5-F1
#
_entry.id   AF-A0A381Z3Y5-F1
#
_cell.length_a   1.000
_cell.length_b   1.000
_cell.length_c   1.000
_cell.angle_alpha   90.00
_cell.angle_beta   90.00
_cell.angle_gamma   90.00
#
_symmetry.space_group_name_H-M   'P 1'
#
loop_
_entity.id
_entity.type
_entity.pdbx_description
1 polymer ?
#
loop_
_entity_poly.entity_id
_entity_poly.type
_entity_poly.pdbx_seq_one_letter_code
_entity_poly.pdbx_strand_id
1 'polypeptide(L)'
;MLVAVLATLLDRSIVDFRVLVAGLVVGSVVGAVLAVRVQMTGMPQLVALFNGFGGGASVLVAGASFLEVVDGGRVDDQLAVAAALTALIGIVTLTGSLVAFAKLQEVLSLRGFRGLGLFRAALGLVSVGAAVMVVVRPEDLGWFWLLVGAGALLGVLGTVAIGGADMPVVIALLNSCSGLAASAAGFVLDNPLLIIAGSLVGASGLILTQIMCTSMNRSLFDVVFGSMGSGGTVVDVDEVYGDRVTSTSAEEVAMLLEVAERVAIVPGYGMAVAQAQHAVRDLMRTLNEAGTEVVFGIHPVAGRMPGHMNVLLAEAEIDYEC
;
A
#
# COMPACT_ATOMS: atom_id res chain seq x y z
N MET A 1 2.79 21.00 3.93
CA MET A 1 4.07 20.32 4.23
C MET A 1 5.20 21.31 4.47
N LEU A 2 5.62 22.11 3.49
CA LEU A 2 6.71 23.10 3.66
C LEU A 2 6.54 24.01 4.88
N VAL A 3 5.35 24.60 5.05
CA VAL A 3 5.04 25.47 6.20
C VAL A 3 5.21 24.74 7.54
N ALA A 4 4.80 23.47 7.63
CA ALA A 4 4.96 22.67 8.84
C ALA A 4 6.44 22.40 9.15
N VAL A 5 7.24 22.04 8.14
CA VAL A 5 8.69 21.84 8.30
C VAL A 5 9.36 23.13 8.78
N LEU A 6 9.04 24.27 8.14
CA LEU A 6 9.58 25.56 8.54
C LEU A 6 9.17 25.95 9.96
N ALA A 7 7.92 25.68 10.35
CA ALA A 7 7.44 25.94 11.70
C ALA A 7 8.18 25.11 12.76
N THR A 8 8.41 23.81 12.49
CA THR A 8 9.18 22.93 13.40
C THR A 8 10.65 23.36 13.50
N LEU A 9 11.25 23.87 12.41
CA LEU A 9 12.64 24.37 12.43
C LEU A 9 12.82 25.67 13.25
N LEU A 10 11.73 26.37 13.60
CA LEU A 10 11.77 27.54 14.47
C LEU A 10 11.77 27.18 15.96
N ASP A 11 11.46 25.92 16.29
CA ASP A 11 11.56 25.43 17.67
C ASP A 11 13.05 25.31 18.06
N ARG A 12 13.43 25.86 19.21
CA ARG A 12 14.84 26.17 19.54
C ARG A 12 15.60 25.01 20.20
N SER A 13 15.02 23.81 20.21
CA SER A 13 15.54 22.57 20.82
C SER A 13 16.14 21.61 19.77
N ILE A 14 16.93 22.14 18.82
CA ILE A 14 17.45 21.36 17.69
C ILE A 14 18.86 20.82 17.99
N VAL A 15 19.08 19.53 17.70
CA VAL A 15 20.36 18.81 17.85
C VAL A 15 21.50 19.48 17.07
N ASP A 16 21.32 19.66 15.75
CA ASP A 16 22.18 20.46 14.87
C ASP A 16 21.46 20.70 13.53
N PHE A 17 21.34 21.95 13.10
CA PHE A 17 20.75 22.31 11.80
C PHE A 17 21.48 21.62 10.63
N ARG A 18 22.78 21.36 10.73
CA ARG A 18 23.56 20.70 9.66
C ARG A 18 23.06 19.29 9.41
N VAL A 19 22.78 18.53 10.47
CA VAL A 19 22.30 17.15 10.37
C VAL A 19 20.88 17.11 9.80
N LEU A 20 20.00 18.01 10.26
CA LEU A 20 18.64 18.13 9.73
C LEU A 20 18.62 18.49 8.24
N VAL A 21 19.39 19.51 7.85
CA VAL A 21 19.46 19.93 6.43
C VAL A 21 20.08 18.83 5.57
N ALA A 22 21.13 18.16 6.04
CA ALA A 22 21.73 17.04 5.32
C ALA A 22 20.70 15.90 5.11
N GLY A 23 19.98 15.51 6.16
CA GLY A 23 18.93 14.48 6.07
C GLY A 23 17.80 14.88 5.12
N LEU A 24 17.32 16.12 5.21
CA LEU A 24 16.28 16.65 4.33
C LEU A 24 16.74 16.66 2.87
N VAL A 25 17.95 17.12 2.59
CA VAL A 25 18.51 17.17 1.22
C VAL A 25 18.69 15.76 0.68
N VAL A 26 19.30 14.84 1.42
CA VAL A 26 19.52 13.46 0.98
C VAL A 26 18.18 12.77 0.72
N GLY A 27 17.23 12.85 1.65
CA GLY A 27 15.91 12.25 1.51
C GLY A 27 15.12 12.83 0.33
N SER A 28 15.14 14.16 0.17
CA SER A 28 14.43 14.83 -0.94
C SER A 28 15.05 14.49 -2.30
N VAL A 29 16.37 14.43 -2.41
CA VAL A 29 17.06 14.06 -3.65
C VAL A 29 16.75 12.60 -4.01
N VAL A 30 16.88 11.67 -3.07
CA VAL A 30 16.55 10.26 -3.32
C VAL A 30 15.09 10.10 -3.72
N GLY A 31 14.17 10.74 -2.99
CA GLY A 31 12.73 10.72 -3.29
C GLY A 31 12.40 11.29 -4.67
N ALA A 32 12.98 12.45 -5.02
CA ALA A 32 12.77 13.09 -6.31
C ALA A 32 13.33 12.25 -7.47
N VAL A 33 14.51 11.66 -7.31
CA VAL A 33 15.10 10.79 -8.34
C VAL A 33 14.22 9.55 -8.56
N LEU A 34 13.72 8.92 -7.48
CA LEU A 34 12.83 7.77 -7.59
C LEU A 34 11.50 8.16 -8.26
N ALA A 35 10.89 9.29 -7.87
CA ALA A 35 9.62 9.74 -8.41
C ALA A 35 9.69 10.08 -9.91
N VAL A 36 10.81 10.64 -10.39
CA VAL A 36 10.96 11.04 -11.80
C VAL A 36 11.40 9.88 -12.70
N ARG A 37 12.09 8.86 -12.16
CA ARG A 37 12.62 7.75 -12.96
C ARG A 37 11.70 6.55 -13.08
N VAL A 38 10.74 6.37 -12.18
CA VAL A 38 9.83 5.22 -12.20
C VAL A 38 8.71 5.45 -13.21
N GLN A 39 8.48 4.47 -14.08
CA GLN A 39 7.39 4.48 -15.07
C GLN A 39 6.02 4.36 -14.39
N MET A 40 4.96 4.86 -15.03
CA MET A 40 3.60 4.86 -14.48
C MET A 40 3.07 3.44 -14.17
N THR A 41 3.47 2.43 -14.94
CA THR A 41 3.19 1.01 -14.67
C THR A 41 3.79 0.51 -13.34
N GLY A 42 4.91 1.12 -12.93
CA GLY A 42 5.63 0.86 -11.69
C GLY A 42 5.20 1.75 -10.52
N MET A 43 4.10 2.49 -10.63
CA MET A 43 3.59 3.29 -9.50
C MET A 43 3.20 2.46 -8.27
N PRO A 44 2.56 1.27 -8.37
CA PRO A 44 2.15 0.51 -7.19
C PRO A 44 3.30 0.16 -6.23
N GLN A 45 4.43 -0.26 -6.79
CA GLN A 45 5.65 -0.60 -6.05
C GLN A 45 6.29 0.64 -5.40
N LEU A 46 6.32 1.78 -6.10
CA LEU A 46 6.84 3.03 -5.52
C LEU A 46 5.98 3.49 -4.32
N VAL A 47 4.65 3.42 -4.46
CA VAL A 47 3.71 3.73 -3.37
C VAL A 47 3.92 2.80 -2.17
N ALA A 48 4.09 1.50 -2.40
CA ALA A 48 4.41 0.55 -1.34
C ALA A 48 5.69 0.98 -0.60
N LEU A 49 6.77 1.28 -1.33
CA LEU A 49 8.03 1.68 -0.74
C LEU A 49 7.92 2.96 0.12
N PHE A 50 7.19 3.97 -0.35
CA PHE A 50 6.99 5.22 0.39
C PHE A 50 6.17 5.04 1.67
N ASN A 51 5.13 4.20 1.65
CA ASN A 51 4.40 3.85 2.87
C ASN A 51 5.33 3.16 3.89
N GLY A 52 6.22 2.31 3.40
CA GLY A 52 7.25 1.66 4.22
C GLY A 52 8.17 2.67 4.90
N PHE A 53 8.70 3.65 4.16
CA PHE A 53 9.55 4.70 4.74
C PHE A 53 8.79 5.58 5.75
N GLY A 54 7.50 5.87 5.52
CA GLY A 54 6.66 6.56 6.50
C GLY A 54 6.49 5.79 7.81
N GLY A 55 6.26 4.47 7.72
CA GLY A 55 6.23 3.58 8.88
C GLY A 55 7.58 3.53 9.61
N GLY A 56 8.67 3.38 8.87
CA GLY A 56 10.03 3.35 9.42
C GLY A 56 10.43 4.64 10.14
N ALA A 57 10.08 5.80 9.57
CA ALA A 57 10.29 7.10 10.22
C ALA A 57 9.54 7.20 11.55
N SER A 58 8.28 6.72 11.59
CA SER A 58 7.50 6.67 12.84
C SER A 58 8.16 5.80 13.92
N VAL A 59 8.73 4.64 13.55
CA VAL A 59 9.47 3.78 14.51
C VAL A 59 10.71 4.49 15.06
N LEU A 60 11.47 5.17 14.19
CA LEU A 60 12.66 5.91 14.62
C LEU A 60 12.31 7.06 15.56
N VAL A 61 11.23 7.81 15.26
CA VAL A 61 10.73 8.89 16.11
C VAL A 61 10.27 8.37 17.47
N ALA A 62 9.48 7.29 17.49
CA ALA A 62 9.00 6.67 18.72
C ALA A 62 10.15 6.10 19.55
N GLY A 63 11.11 5.41 18.92
CA GLY A 63 12.27 4.86 19.58
C GLY A 63 13.16 5.94 20.19
N ALA A 64 13.47 7.01 19.44
CA ALA A 64 14.28 8.11 19.94
C ALA A 64 13.62 8.81 21.15
N SER A 65 12.33 9.14 21.03
CA SER A 65 11.59 9.82 22.12
C SER A 65 11.43 8.92 23.35
N PHE A 66 11.18 7.62 23.14
CA PHE A 66 11.05 6.67 24.25
C PHE A 66 12.36 6.49 25.01
N LEU A 67 13.49 6.35 24.29
CA LEU A 67 14.83 6.23 24.90
C LEU A 67 15.17 7.47 25.73
N GLU A 68 14.93 8.67 25.20
CA GLU A 68 15.19 9.93 25.90
C GLU A 68 14.41 10.03 27.22
N VAL A 69 13.14 9.63 27.21
CA VAL A 69 12.26 9.69 28.39
C VAL A 69 12.61 8.62 29.43
N VAL A 70 13.01 7.43 28.98
CA VAL A 70 13.51 6.35 29.85
C VAL A 70 14.80 6.77 30.55
N ASP A 71 15.76 7.33 29.81
CA ASP A 71 17.02 7.85 30.38
C ASP A 71 16.76 9.02 31.36
N GLY A 72 15.73 9.82 31.09
CA GLY A 72 15.26 10.89 31.97
C GLY A 72 14.50 10.44 33.22
N GLY A 73 14.19 9.14 33.35
CA GLY A 73 13.54 8.53 34.52
C GLY A 73 12.09 8.98 34.76
N ARG A 74 11.40 9.54 33.76
CA ARG A 74 10.02 10.03 33.85
C ARG A 74 9.16 9.55 32.70
N VAL A 75 8.92 8.24 32.66
CA VAL A 75 8.06 7.66 31.63
C VAL A 75 6.59 7.84 32.03
N ASP A 76 5.86 8.59 31.22
CA ASP A 76 4.41 8.69 31.31
C ASP A 76 3.74 7.51 30.58
N ASP A 77 2.66 6.97 31.16
CA ASP A 77 1.96 5.81 30.61
C ASP A 77 1.39 6.11 29.21
N GLN A 78 0.91 7.33 28.99
CA GLN A 78 0.41 7.77 27.69
C GLN A 78 1.51 7.69 26.62
N LEU A 79 2.71 8.19 26.94
CA LEU A 79 3.84 8.16 26.02
C LEU A 79 4.30 6.73 25.76
N ALA A 80 4.38 5.87 26.79
CA ALA A 80 4.76 4.47 26.63
C ALA A 80 3.77 3.71 25.73
N VAL A 81 2.46 3.92 25.91
CA VAL A 81 1.41 3.34 25.05
C VAL A 81 1.54 3.86 23.63
N ALA A 82 1.68 5.17 23.45
CA ALA A 82 1.83 5.78 22.13
C ALA A 82 3.11 5.28 21.42
N ALA A 83 4.23 5.16 22.13
CA ALA A 83 5.49 4.65 21.60
C ALA A 83 5.39 3.18 21.19
N ALA A 84 4.78 2.33 22.03
CA ALA A 84 4.57 0.91 21.72
C ALA A 84 3.68 0.72 20.48
N LEU A 85 2.56 1.44 20.40
CA LEU A 85 1.67 1.39 19.23
C LEU A 85 2.36 1.91 17.97
N THR A 86 3.07 3.03 18.08
CA THR A 86 3.82 3.61 16.95
C THR A 86 4.90 2.65 16.45
N ALA A 87 5.67 2.05 17.35
CA ALA A 87 6.70 1.09 17.01
C ALA A 87 6.13 -0.14 16.32
N LEU A 88 5.05 -0.73 16.86
CA LEU A 88 4.42 -1.92 16.30
C LEU A 88 3.81 -1.66 14.92
N ILE A 89 2.96 -0.64 14.80
CA ILE A 89 2.28 -0.33 13.55
C ILE A 89 3.32 0.12 12.51
N GLY A 90 4.27 0.96 12.90
CA GLY A 90 5.31 1.48 12.02
C GLY A 90 6.23 0.38 11.48
N ILE A 91 6.67 -0.57 12.33
CA ILE A 91 7.61 -1.61 11.89
C ILE A 91 6.93 -2.65 11.00
N VAL A 92 5.67 -3.02 11.33
CA VAL A 92 4.84 -3.89 10.49
C VAL A 92 4.61 -3.23 9.13
N THR A 93 4.39 -1.91 9.13
CA THR A 93 4.22 -1.13 7.89
C THR A 93 5.50 -1.12 7.06
N LEU A 94 6.65 -0.87 7.68
CA LEU A 94 7.95 -0.87 7.00
C LEU A 94 8.24 -2.22 6.36
N THR A 95 8.26 -3.30 7.14
CA THR A 95 8.65 -4.61 6.62
C THR A 95 7.59 -5.20 5.70
N GLY A 96 6.32 -5.00 5.99
CA GLY A 96 5.22 -5.40 5.11
C GLY A 96 5.28 -4.71 3.75
N SER A 97 5.62 -3.41 3.73
CA SER A 97 5.76 -2.62 2.50
C SER A 97 6.97 -3.01 1.68
N LEU A 98 8.10 -3.33 2.31
CA LEU A 98 9.29 -3.84 1.62
C LEU A 98 9.02 -5.18 0.94
N VAL A 99 8.26 -6.07 1.59
CA VAL A 99 7.83 -7.33 0.96
C VAL A 99 6.85 -7.06 -0.18
N ALA A 100 5.87 -6.16 -0.01
CA ALA A 100 4.94 -5.81 -1.08
C ALA A 100 5.67 -5.24 -2.30
N PHE A 101 6.63 -4.33 -2.10
CA PHE A 101 7.53 -3.83 -3.14
C PHE A 101 8.26 -4.97 -3.85
N ALA A 102 8.93 -5.85 -3.11
CA ALA A 102 9.72 -6.94 -3.68
C ALA A 102 8.88 -7.93 -4.49
N LYS A 103 7.61 -8.15 -4.09
CA LYS A 103 6.66 -9.01 -4.82
C LYS A 103 6.14 -8.36 -6.09
N LEU A 104 5.89 -7.04 -6.07
CA LEU A 104 5.43 -6.31 -7.25
C LEU A 104 6.54 -6.12 -8.29
N GLN A 105 7.78 -6.01 -7.83
CA GLN A 105 9.00 -6.05 -8.67
C GLN A 105 9.33 -7.46 -9.18
N GLU A 106 8.55 -8.47 -8.76
CA GLU A 106 8.74 -9.88 -9.15
C GLU A 106 10.12 -10.46 -8.73
N VAL A 107 10.82 -9.77 -7.82
CA VAL A 107 12.11 -10.22 -7.24
C VAL A 107 11.88 -11.30 -6.17
N LEU A 108 10.73 -11.26 -5.50
CA LEU A 108 10.37 -12.22 -4.46
C LEU A 108 9.24 -13.15 -4.91
N SER A 109 9.54 -14.44 -5.07
CA SER A 109 8.57 -15.48 -5.47
C SER A 109 8.07 -16.34 -4.30
N LEU A 110 8.45 -16.00 -3.05
CA LEU A 110 8.06 -16.77 -1.87
C LEU A 110 6.54 -16.82 -1.72
N ARG A 111 6.02 -18.05 -1.72
CA ARG A 111 4.64 -18.38 -1.35
C ARG A 111 4.61 -18.79 0.12
N GLY A 112 3.47 -18.58 0.78
CA GLY A 112 3.30 -18.99 2.18
C GLY A 112 3.56 -20.48 2.39
N PHE A 113 4.02 -20.85 3.60
CA PHE A 113 4.31 -22.24 3.97
C PHE A 113 3.24 -22.82 4.91
N ARG A 114 3.17 -24.15 5.02
CA ARG A 114 2.22 -24.83 5.91
C ARG A 114 2.52 -24.48 7.38
N GLY A 115 1.52 -24.02 8.13
CA GLY A 115 1.66 -23.58 9.52
C GLY A 115 1.95 -22.08 9.70
N LEU A 116 2.08 -21.32 8.62
CA LEU A 116 2.31 -19.87 8.67
C LEU A 116 1.25 -19.11 9.49
N GLY A 117 -0.02 -19.54 9.46
CA GLY A 117 -1.08 -18.96 10.29
C GLY A 117 -0.79 -19.04 11.79
N LEU A 118 -0.25 -20.18 12.25
CA LEU A 118 0.13 -20.37 13.65
C LEU A 118 1.32 -19.48 14.03
N PHE A 119 2.34 -19.39 13.17
CA PHE A 119 3.49 -18.50 13.40
C PHE A 119 3.08 -17.03 13.47
N ARG A 120 2.17 -16.59 12.58
CA ARG A 120 1.62 -15.23 12.61
C ARG A 120 0.85 -14.95 13.90
N ALA A 121 -0.01 -15.89 14.31
CA ALA A 121 -0.77 -15.75 15.54
C ALA A 121 0.15 -15.69 16.78
N ALA A 122 1.16 -16.57 16.82
CA ALA A 122 2.16 -16.57 17.89
C ALA A 122 2.96 -15.26 17.93
N LEU A 123 3.45 -14.77 16.78
CA LEU A 123 4.15 -13.49 16.69
C LEU A 123 3.25 -12.31 17.04
N GLY A 124 1.97 -12.35 16.67
CA GLY A 124 0.98 -11.35 17.07
C GLY A 124 0.82 -11.30 18.59
N LEU A 125 0.72 -12.48 19.23
CA LEU A 125 0.60 -12.57 20.69
C LEU A 125 1.88 -12.12 21.41
N VAL A 126 3.06 -12.47 20.88
CA VAL A 126 4.35 -11.96 21.36
C VAL A 126 4.44 -10.45 21.21
N SER A 127 4.00 -9.90 20.07
CA SER A 127 4.03 -8.45 19.82
C SER A 127 3.10 -7.70 20.78
N VAL A 128 1.88 -8.21 21.00
CA VAL A 128 0.94 -7.62 21.98
C VAL A 128 1.50 -7.73 23.40
N GLY A 129 2.05 -8.88 23.78
CA GLY A 129 2.69 -9.08 25.08
C GLY A 129 3.87 -8.13 25.30
N ALA A 130 4.75 -7.99 24.30
CA ALA A 130 5.88 -7.06 24.33
C ALA A 130 5.40 -5.60 24.44
N ALA A 131 4.34 -5.22 23.71
CA ALA A 131 3.76 -3.88 23.81
C ALA A 131 3.22 -3.57 25.22
N VAL A 132 2.55 -4.54 25.86
CA VAL A 132 2.12 -4.39 27.26
C VAL A 132 3.33 -4.27 28.19
N MET A 133 4.37 -5.08 27.97
CA MET A 133 5.57 -5.02 28.81
C MET A 133 6.36 -3.71 28.66
N VAL A 134 6.35 -3.08 27.48
CA VAL A 134 6.89 -1.72 27.28
C VAL A 134 6.20 -0.70 28.18
N VAL A 135 4.88 -0.85 28.41
CA VAL A 135 4.12 0.07 29.27
C VAL A 135 4.32 -0.26 30.75
N VAL A 136 4.32 -1.53 31.13
CA VAL A 136 4.44 -1.96 32.53
C VAL A 136 5.87 -1.84 33.06
N ARG A 137 6.88 -2.02 32.20
CA ARG A 137 8.30 -1.97 32.55
C ARG A 137 9.07 -1.16 31.50
N PRO A 138 8.85 0.17 31.43
CA PRO A 138 9.44 0.98 30.40
C PRO A 138 10.96 1.12 30.52
N GLU A 139 11.51 0.92 31.73
CA GLU A 139 12.96 0.93 31.99
C GLU A 139 13.71 -0.22 31.28
N ASP A 140 13.01 -1.34 31.01
CA ASP A 140 13.59 -2.48 30.33
C ASP A 140 13.38 -2.36 28.82
N LEU A 141 14.34 -1.67 28.18
CA LEU A 141 14.40 -1.46 26.73
C LEU A 141 14.41 -2.77 25.92
N GLY A 142 14.69 -3.92 26.55
CA GLY A 142 14.61 -5.22 25.92
C GLY A 142 13.21 -5.51 25.34
N TRP A 143 12.15 -5.08 26.03
CA TRP A 143 10.78 -5.25 25.53
C TRP A 143 10.47 -4.39 24.31
N PHE A 144 11.03 -3.18 24.24
CA PHE A 144 10.88 -2.32 23.08
C PHE A 144 11.56 -2.92 21.85
N TRP A 145 12.80 -3.40 21.98
CA TRP A 145 13.50 -4.05 20.87
C TRP A 145 12.88 -5.39 20.48
N LEU A 146 12.37 -6.15 21.45
CA LEU A 146 11.59 -7.36 21.18
C LEU A 146 10.32 -7.04 20.40
N LEU A 147 9.60 -5.98 20.75
CA LEU A 147 8.42 -5.51 20.04
C LEU A 147 8.75 -5.14 18.59
N VAL A 148 9.82 -4.38 18.37
CA VAL A 148 10.30 -4.01 17.03
C VAL A 148 10.68 -5.26 16.24
N GLY A 149 11.45 -6.18 16.82
CA GLY A 149 11.88 -7.41 16.15
C GLY A 149 10.71 -8.34 15.82
N ALA A 150 9.79 -8.57 16.77
CA ALA A 150 8.60 -9.39 16.55
C ALA A 150 7.65 -8.76 15.53
N GLY A 151 7.44 -7.44 15.59
CA GLY A 151 6.66 -6.69 14.63
C GLY A 151 7.26 -6.70 13.22
N ALA A 152 8.60 -6.60 13.11
CA ALA A 152 9.30 -6.71 11.84
C ALA A 152 9.02 -8.07 11.18
N LEU A 153 9.17 -9.16 11.93
CA LEU A 153 8.86 -10.50 11.47
C LEU A 153 7.37 -10.67 11.13
N LEU A 154 6.48 -10.08 11.93
CA LEU A 154 5.04 -10.10 11.70
C LEU A 154 4.67 -9.40 10.38
N GLY A 155 5.27 -8.25 10.07
CA GLY A 155 5.05 -7.57 8.78
C GLY A 155 5.58 -8.37 7.60
N VAL A 156 6.76 -8.99 7.71
CA VAL A 156 7.28 -9.88 6.65
C VAL A 156 6.34 -11.06 6.43
N LEU A 157 6.06 -11.82 7.50
CA LEU A 157 5.25 -13.03 7.41
C LEU A 157 3.79 -12.72 7.07
N GLY A 158 3.28 -11.56 7.46
CA GLY A 158 1.94 -11.07 7.11
C GLY A 158 1.79 -10.88 5.61
N THR A 159 2.73 -10.19 4.96
CA THR A 159 2.64 -9.88 3.53
C THR A 159 3.07 -11.05 2.62
N VAL A 160 3.98 -11.92 3.06
CA VAL A 160 4.51 -13.02 2.22
C VAL A 160 3.42 -13.97 1.71
N ALA A 161 2.40 -14.31 2.50
CA ALA A 161 1.36 -15.24 2.01
C ALA A 161 0.32 -14.62 1.09
N ILE A 162 0.24 -13.29 1.03
CA ILE A 162 -0.82 -12.64 0.26
C ILE A 162 -0.48 -12.77 -1.24
N GLY A 163 -1.46 -13.10 -2.08
CA GLY A 163 -1.23 -13.30 -3.51
C GLY A 163 -0.86 -12.01 -4.24
N GLY A 164 -0.16 -12.11 -5.37
CA GLY A 164 0.20 -10.96 -6.22
C GLY A 164 -1.03 -10.15 -6.67
N ALA A 165 -2.13 -10.84 -6.97
CA ALA A 165 -3.41 -10.22 -7.35
C ALA A 165 -4.06 -9.41 -6.22
N ASP A 166 -3.83 -9.79 -4.97
CA ASP A 166 -4.39 -9.12 -3.79
C ASP A 166 -3.47 -8.04 -3.22
N MET A 167 -2.23 -7.90 -3.76
CA MET A 167 -1.27 -6.86 -3.33
C MET A 167 -1.83 -5.44 -3.32
N PRO A 168 -2.70 -5.01 -4.25
CA PRO A 168 -3.23 -3.65 -4.23
C PRO A 168 -4.01 -3.34 -2.93
N VAL A 169 -4.74 -4.33 -2.39
CA VAL A 169 -5.47 -4.21 -1.11
C VAL A 169 -4.47 -4.08 0.04
N VAL A 170 -3.38 -4.85 0.01
CA VAL A 170 -2.32 -4.78 1.02
C VAL A 170 -1.65 -3.41 1.02
N ILE A 171 -1.37 -2.83 -0.15
CA ILE A 171 -0.78 -1.49 -0.24
C ILE A 171 -1.71 -0.44 0.38
N ALA A 172 -3.02 -0.52 0.11
CA ALA A 172 -4.00 0.38 0.71
C ALA A 172 -4.09 0.22 2.24
N LEU A 173 -4.03 -1.02 2.74
CA LEU A 173 -4.00 -1.30 4.17
C LEU A 173 -2.72 -0.77 4.83
N LEU A 174 -1.57 -1.01 4.22
CA LEU A 174 -0.28 -0.50 4.73
C LEU A 174 -0.19 1.03 4.66
N ASN A 175 -0.83 1.67 3.68
CA ASN A 175 -1.00 3.12 3.66
C ASN A 175 -1.78 3.62 4.88
N SER A 176 -2.88 2.93 5.22
CA SER A 176 -3.61 3.23 6.45
C SER A 176 -2.74 3.06 7.69
N CYS A 177 -2.01 1.94 7.79
CA CYS A 177 -1.12 1.68 8.91
C CYS A 177 -0.03 2.76 9.03
N SER A 178 0.54 3.24 7.92
CA SER A 178 1.48 4.38 7.93
C SER A 178 0.84 5.64 8.51
N GLY A 179 -0.42 5.94 8.15
CA GLY A 179 -1.16 7.08 8.71
C GLY A 179 -1.44 6.92 10.21
N LEU A 180 -1.87 5.73 10.65
CA LEU A 180 -2.09 5.42 12.06
C LEU A 180 -0.79 5.50 12.87
N ALA A 181 0.34 5.00 12.33
CA ALA A 181 1.65 5.12 12.95
C ALA A 181 2.08 6.60 13.07
N ALA A 182 1.86 7.42 12.04
CA ALA A 182 2.16 8.85 12.10
C ALA A 182 1.27 9.58 13.12
N SER A 183 0.00 9.20 13.24
CA SER A 183 -0.90 9.75 14.26
C SER A 183 -0.47 9.36 15.67
N ALA A 184 -0.05 8.11 15.87
CA ALA A 184 0.48 7.63 17.14
C ALA A 184 1.81 8.33 17.50
N ALA A 185 2.70 8.55 16.52
CA ALA A 185 3.91 9.35 16.68
C ALA A 185 3.57 10.80 17.07
N GLY A 186 2.45 11.33 16.58
CA GLY A 186 1.92 12.62 17.00
C GLY A 186 1.58 12.68 18.49
N PHE A 187 1.05 11.60 19.08
CA PHE A 187 0.85 11.52 20.53
C PHE A 187 2.16 11.36 21.31
N VAL A 188 3.17 10.69 20.75
CA VAL A 188 4.50 10.59 21.36
C VAL A 188 5.17 11.97 21.46
N LEU A 189 5.00 12.81 20.44
CA LEU A 189 5.61 14.14 20.36
C LEU A 189 4.70 15.29 20.82
N ASP A 190 3.50 14.99 21.31
CA ASP A 190 2.44 15.97 21.59
C ASP A 190 2.21 16.97 20.44
N ASN A 191 2.21 16.46 19.21
CA ASN A 191 2.14 17.26 17.98
C ASN A 191 0.77 17.11 17.28
N PRO A 192 -0.12 18.11 17.37
CA PRO A 192 -1.45 18.03 16.79
C PRO A 192 -1.44 17.92 15.26
N LEU A 193 -0.44 18.47 14.57
CA LEU A 193 -0.34 18.36 13.11
C LEU A 193 -0.13 16.91 12.67
N LEU A 194 0.71 16.15 13.39
CA LEU A 194 0.93 14.73 13.11
C LEU A 194 -0.31 13.89 13.43
N ILE A 195 -1.01 14.20 14.52
CA ILE A 195 -2.28 13.53 14.88
C ILE A 195 -3.33 13.74 13.78
N ILE A 196 -3.55 14.99 13.36
CA ILE A 196 -4.56 15.32 12.34
C ILE A 196 -4.18 14.74 10.97
N ALA A 197 -2.94 14.95 10.52
CA ALA A 197 -2.51 14.44 9.22
C ALA A 197 -2.49 12.91 9.18
N GLY A 198 -1.97 12.27 10.23
CA GLY A 198 -1.89 10.81 10.34
C GLY A 198 -3.27 10.15 10.37
N SER A 199 -4.20 10.68 11.17
CA SER A 199 -5.56 10.14 11.25
C SER A 199 -6.33 10.29 9.93
N LEU A 200 -6.15 11.39 9.20
CA LEU A 200 -6.74 11.59 7.87
C LEU A 200 -6.24 10.56 6.86
N VAL A 201 -4.91 10.35 6.80
CA VAL A 201 -4.30 9.33 5.92
C VAL A 201 -4.74 7.92 6.34
N GLY A 202 -4.76 7.65 7.65
CA GLY A 202 -5.19 6.37 8.22
C GLY A 202 -6.62 6.01 7.83
N ALA A 203 -7.56 6.95 8.02
CA ALA A 203 -8.96 6.77 7.67
C ALA A 203 -9.16 6.62 6.15
N SER A 204 -8.51 7.46 5.34
CA SER A 204 -8.58 7.38 3.87
C SER A 204 -8.09 6.02 3.36
N GLY A 205 -6.97 5.50 3.90
CA GLY A 205 -6.45 4.19 3.55
C GLY A 205 -7.41 3.04 3.92
N LEU A 206 -8.08 3.10 5.07
CA LEU A 206 -9.06 2.07 5.46
C LEU A 206 -10.28 2.08 4.55
N ILE A 207 -10.82 3.27 4.26
CA ILE A 207 -11.96 3.42 3.35
C ILE A 207 -11.61 2.87 1.97
N LEU A 208 -10.43 3.21 1.45
CA LEU A 208 -9.94 2.69 0.18
C LEU A 208 -9.82 1.17 0.20
N THR A 209 -9.23 0.62 1.27
CA THR A 209 -9.10 -0.84 1.46
C THR A 209 -10.48 -1.52 1.44
N GLN A 210 -11.47 -0.93 2.12
CA GLN A 210 -12.82 -1.46 2.17
C GLN A 210 -13.49 -1.45 0.79
N ILE A 211 -13.38 -0.34 0.05
CA ILE A 211 -13.92 -0.21 -1.31
C ILE A 211 -13.34 -1.30 -2.23
N MET A 212 -12.03 -1.57 -2.12
CA MET A 212 -11.38 -2.62 -2.92
C MET A 212 -11.87 -4.01 -2.54
N CYS A 213 -11.95 -4.33 -1.25
CA CYS A 213 -12.47 -5.61 -0.75
C CYS A 213 -13.91 -5.87 -1.24
N THR A 214 -14.79 -4.87 -1.10
CA THR A 214 -16.18 -4.95 -1.58
C THR A 214 -16.24 -5.13 -3.10
N SER A 215 -15.38 -4.44 -3.85
CA SER A 215 -15.30 -4.56 -5.31
C SER A 215 -14.77 -5.93 -5.79
N MET A 216 -14.09 -6.68 -4.92
CA MET A 216 -13.61 -8.04 -5.18
C MET A 216 -14.53 -9.13 -4.60
N ASN A 217 -15.63 -8.75 -3.95
CA ASN A 217 -16.50 -9.66 -3.20
C ASN A 217 -15.74 -10.55 -2.19
N ARG A 218 -14.72 -10.00 -1.53
CA ARG A 218 -13.89 -10.68 -0.53
C ARG A 218 -13.78 -9.81 0.73
N SER A 219 -13.76 -10.43 1.90
CA SER A 219 -13.56 -9.68 3.14
C SER A 219 -12.08 -9.33 3.34
N LEU A 220 -11.80 -8.26 4.11
CA LEU A 220 -10.43 -7.91 4.51
C LEU A 220 -9.73 -9.08 5.23
N PHE A 221 -10.48 -9.84 6.03
CA PHE A 221 -9.97 -11.00 6.75
C PHE A 221 -9.50 -12.09 5.78
N ASP A 222 -10.26 -12.37 4.73
CA ASP A 222 -9.90 -13.37 3.70
C ASP A 222 -8.65 -12.98 2.91
N VAL A 223 -8.42 -11.68 2.73
CA VAL A 223 -7.24 -11.15 2.03
C VAL A 223 -5.99 -11.25 2.90
N VAL A 224 -6.08 -10.86 4.18
CA VAL A 224 -4.91 -10.80 5.09
C VAL A 224 -4.53 -12.18 5.63
N PHE A 225 -5.51 -12.97 6.06
CA PHE A 225 -5.26 -14.26 6.70
C PHE A 225 -5.33 -15.44 5.73
N GLY A 226 -5.71 -15.17 4.47
CA GLY A 226 -6.05 -16.20 3.50
C GLY A 226 -7.41 -16.80 3.84
N SER A 227 -8.10 -17.33 2.83
CA SER A 227 -9.40 -17.96 3.03
C SER A 227 -9.25 -19.15 4.00
N MET A 228 -9.62 -18.95 5.24
CA MET A 228 -9.90 -20.04 6.17
C MET A 228 -11.26 -20.63 5.78
N GLY A 229 -11.31 -21.26 4.60
CA GLY A 229 -12.52 -21.87 4.04
C GLY A 229 -13.36 -20.99 3.11
N SER A 230 -12.81 -20.49 2.01
CA SER A 230 -13.68 -20.22 0.86
C SER A 230 -13.99 -21.54 0.18
N GLY A 231 -15.06 -22.19 0.63
CA GLY A 231 -15.77 -23.24 -0.10
C GLY A 231 -16.45 -22.65 -1.34
N GLY A 232 -15.69 -21.97 -2.20
CA GLY A 232 -16.11 -21.82 -3.59
C GLY A 232 -16.10 -23.22 -4.17
N THR A 233 -17.24 -23.67 -4.67
CA THR A 233 -17.30 -24.83 -5.56
C THR A 233 -16.17 -24.67 -6.56
N VAL A 234 -15.21 -25.62 -6.55
CA VAL A 234 -14.24 -25.73 -7.64
C VAL A 234 -15.10 -26.08 -8.84
N VAL A 235 -15.51 -25.07 -9.58
CA VAL A 235 -16.24 -25.29 -10.83
C VAL A 235 -15.21 -25.86 -11.77
N ASP A 236 -15.44 -27.07 -12.23
CA ASP A 236 -14.56 -27.73 -13.18
C ASP A 236 -14.53 -26.87 -14.45
N VAL A 237 -13.33 -26.38 -14.80
CA VAL A 237 -13.14 -25.44 -15.90
C VAL A 237 -13.53 -26.09 -17.24
N ASP A 238 -13.37 -27.42 -17.32
CA ASP A 238 -13.79 -28.23 -18.47
C ASP A 238 -15.32 -28.31 -18.61
N GLU A 239 -16.07 -28.23 -17.50
CA GLU A 239 -17.55 -28.29 -17.51
C GLU A 239 -18.18 -26.96 -17.95
N VAL A 240 -17.47 -25.84 -17.80
CA VAL A 240 -17.93 -24.49 -18.20
C VAL A 240 -17.46 -24.10 -19.60
N TYR A 241 -16.21 -24.41 -19.96
CA TYR A 241 -15.58 -23.83 -21.15
C TYR A 241 -15.43 -24.78 -22.34
N GLY A 242 -15.33 -26.10 -22.16
CA GLY A 242 -15.32 -27.15 -23.22
C GLY A 242 -15.03 -26.71 -24.67
N ASP A 243 -15.86 -27.14 -25.62
CA ASP A 243 -15.80 -26.74 -27.05
C ASP A 243 -16.40 -25.35 -27.35
N ARG A 244 -16.63 -24.49 -26.34
CA ARG A 244 -17.40 -23.24 -26.49
C ARG A 244 -16.56 -21.99 -26.75
N VAL A 245 -15.24 -22.14 -26.94
CA VAL A 245 -14.36 -21.02 -27.26
C VAL A 245 -14.41 -20.75 -28.76
N THR A 246 -15.10 -19.67 -29.15
CA THR A 246 -15.06 -19.17 -30.54
C THR A 246 -13.80 -18.30 -30.72
N SER A 247 -12.97 -18.66 -31.69
CA SER A 247 -11.83 -17.84 -32.11
C SER A 247 -12.20 -17.00 -33.33
N THR A 248 -11.60 -15.82 -33.46
CA THR A 248 -11.83 -14.86 -34.55
C THR A 248 -10.51 -14.17 -34.89
N SER A 249 -10.40 -13.55 -36.07
CA SER A 249 -9.24 -12.77 -36.48
C SER A 249 -9.40 -11.27 -36.21
N ALA A 250 -8.29 -10.52 -36.23
CA ALA A 250 -8.33 -9.07 -36.07
C ALA A 250 -9.12 -8.39 -37.21
N GLU A 251 -9.05 -8.92 -38.42
CA GLU A 251 -9.80 -8.42 -39.58
C GLU A 251 -11.30 -8.63 -39.42
N GLU A 252 -11.73 -9.77 -38.86
CA GLU A 252 -13.14 -10.02 -38.55
C GLU A 252 -13.68 -9.05 -37.49
N VAL A 253 -12.89 -8.78 -36.45
CA VAL A 253 -13.26 -7.78 -35.43
C VAL A 253 -13.33 -6.37 -36.03
N ALA A 254 -12.42 -6.00 -36.93
CA ALA A 254 -12.46 -4.71 -37.61
C ALA A 254 -13.76 -4.55 -38.43
N MET A 255 -14.17 -5.57 -39.19
CA MET A 255 -15.44 -5.54 -39.93
C MET A 255 -16.66 -5.39 -39.00
N LEU A 256 -16.63 -5.99 -37.81
CA LEU A 256 -17.69 -5.81 -36.81
C LEU A 256 -17.72 -4.38 -36.24
N LEU A 257 -16.55 -3.80 -36.01
CA LEU A 257 -16.43 -2.43 -35.48
C LEU A 257 -16.84 -1.36 -36.50
N GLU A 258 -16.63 -1.58 -37.80
CA GLU A 258 -17.04 -0.64 -38.86
C GLU A 258 -18.55 -0.40 -38.93
N VAL A 259 -19.36 -1.39 -38.53
CA VAL A 259 -20.83 -1.31 -38.55
C VAL A 259 -21.39 -0.94 -37.16
N ALA A 260 -20.55 -0.89 -36.13
CA ALA A 260 -21.00 -0.63 -34.77
C ALA A 260 -21.36 0.85 -34.56
N GLU A 261 -22.55 1.11 -34.03
CA GLU A 261 -22.96 2.47 -33.62
C GLU A 261 -22.36 2.89 -32.28
N ARG A 262 -22.12 1.91 -31.39
CA ARG A 262 -21.58 2.13 -30.05
C ARG A 262 -20.66 0.99 -29.62
N VAL A 263 -19.50 1.35 -29.07
CA VAL A 263 -18.46 0.41 -28.63
C VAL A 263 -18.06 0.70 -27.20
N ALA A 264 -18.12 -0.32 -26.34
CA ALA A 264 -17.62 -0.24 -24.96
C ALA A 264 -16.28 -0.97 -24.84
N ILE A 265 -15.21 -0.24 -24.50
CA ILE A 265 -13.88 -0.80 -24.27
C ILE A 265 -13.71 -1.03 -22.78
N VAL A 266 -13.44 -2.27 -22.38
CA VAL A 266 -13.24 -2.67 -20.97
C VAL A 266 -11.76 -3.02 -20.76
N PRO A 267 -10.90 -2.05 -20.41
CA PRO A 267 -9.48 -2.28 -20.25
C PRO A 267 -9.18 -3.10 -18.99
N GLY A 268 -8.17 -3.97 -19.08
CA GLY A 268 -7.64 -4.73 -17.95
C GLY A 268 -6.13 -4.61 -17.82
N TYR A 269 -5.55 -5.27 -16.81
CA TYR A 269 -4.10 -5.22 -16.56
C TYR A 269 -3.25 -5.66 -17.76
N GLY A 270 -3.77 -6.55 -18.61
CA GLY A 270 -3.08 -6.97 -19.84
C GLY A 270 -2.76 -5.81 -20.80
N MET A 271 -3.63 -4.80 -20.89
CA MET A 271 -3.39 -3.60 -21.69
C MET A 271 -2.17 -2.83 -21.18
N ALA A 272 -2.05 -2.68 -19.85
CA ALA A 272 -0.93 -2.00 -19.22
C ALA A 272 0.39 -2.75 -19.42
N VAL A 273 0.39 -4.08 -19.28
CA VAL A 273 1.59 -4.91 -19.49
C VAL A 273 2.06 -4.85 -20.95
N ALA A 274 1.12 -4.88 -21.89
CA ALA A 274 1.42 -4.79 -23.32
C ALA A 274 1.73 -3.36 -23.80
N GLN A 275 1.62 -2.34 -22.94
CA GLN A 275 1.74 -0.93 -23.30
C GLN A 275 0.79 -0.51 -24.45
N ALA A 276 -0.41 -1.09 -24.45
CA ALA A 276 -1.37 -0.94 -25.55
C ALA A 276 -2.28 0.29 -25.43
N GLN A 277 -2.16 1.10 -24.36
CA GLN A 277 -3.03 2.25 -24.12
C GLN A 277 -3.04 3.27 -25.27
N HIS A 278 -1.89 3.49 -25.94
CA HIS A 278 -1.81 4.39 -27.08
C HIS A 278 -2.49 3.81 -28.33
N ALA A 279 -2.38 2.50 -28.56
CA ALA A 279 -3.07 1.83 -29.65
C ALA A 279 -4.60 1.83 -29.43
N VAL A 280 -5.05 1.66 -28.19
CA VAL A 280 -6.47 1.74 -27.83
C VAL A 280 -7.02 3.15 -28.05
N ARG A 281 -6.26 4.19 -27.73
CA ARG A 281 -6.62 5.58 -28.06
C ARG A 281 -6.72 5.79 -29.56
N ASP A 282 -5.75 5.32 -30.33
CA ASP A 282 -5.75 5.52 -31.78
C ASP A 282 -6.94 4.78 -32.43
N LEU A 283 -7.31 3.61 -31.91
CA LEU A 283 -8.54 2.89 -32.26
C LEU A 283 -9.79 3.70 -31.90
N MET A 284 -9.89 4.22 -30.67
CA MET A 284 -10.99 5.08 -30.22
C MET A 284 -11.17 6.28 -31.14
N ARG A 285 -10.08 6.97 -31.49
CA ARG A 285 -10.13 8.14 -32.37
C ARG A 285 -10.65 7.76 -33.77
N THR A 286 -10.17 6.66 -34.32
CA THR A 286 -10.61 6.17 -35.63
C THR A 286 -12.11 5.84 -35.65
N LEU A 287 -12.63 5.24 -34.58
CA LEU A 287 -14.05 4.94 -34.44
C LEU A 287 -14.90 6.20 -34.25
N ASN A 288 -14.44 7.14 -33.42
CA ASN A 288 -15.12 8.43 -33.23
C ASN A 288 -15.16 9.25 -34.54
N GLU A 289 -14.09 9.23 -35.35
CA GLU A 289 -14.05 9.86 -36.67
C GLU A 289 -15.06 9.22 -37.65
N ALA A 290 -15.33 7.93 -37.51
CA ALA A 290 -16.36 7.21 -38.26
C ALA A 290 -17.80 7.46 -37.73
N GLY A 291 -17.95 8.21 -36.62
CA GLY A 291 -19.24 8.53 -36.01
C GLY A 291 -19.75 7.51 -34.99
N THR A 292 -18.94 6.52 -34.61
CA THR A 292 -19.25 5.53 -33.57
C THR A 292 -19.05 6.13 -32.18
N GLU A 293 -19.98 5.92 -31.25
CA GLU A 293 -19.83 6.32 -29.84
C GLU A 293 -18.94 5.32 -29.09
N VAL A 294 -17.74 5.73 -28.67
CA VAL A 294 -16.83 4.88 -27.87
C VAL A 294 -16.88 5.27 -26.39
N VAL A 295 -17.09 4.29 -25.51
CA VAL A 295 -17.11 4.48 -24.05
C VAL A 295 -16.16 3.54 -23.32
N PHE A 296 -15.60 3.97 -22.17
CA PHE A 296 -14.70 3.15 -21.37
C PHE A 296 -15.36 2.59 -20.10
N GLY A 297 -15.38 1.26 -19.99
CA GLY A 297 -15.85 0.55 -18.81
C GLY A 297 -14.71 0.14 -17.89
N ILE A 298 -14.44 0.91 -16.82
CA ILE A 298 -13.34 0.62 -15.89
C ILE A 298 -13.88 -0.09 -14.65
N HIS A 299 -13.46 -1.35 -14.45
CA HIS A 299 -13.76 -2.05 -13.20
C HIS A 299 -12.94 -1.45 -12.03
N PRO A 300 -13.49 -1.27 -10.81
CA PRO A 300 -12.79 -0.59 -9.70
C PRO A 300 -11.45 -1.21 -9.28
N VAL A 301 -11.30 -2.53 -9.49
CA VAL A 301 -10.05 -3.26 -9.20
C VAL A 301 -9.25 -3.64 -10.45
N ALA A 302 -9.52 -3.02 -11.60
CA ALA A 302 -8.72 -3.23 -12.80
C ALA A 302 -7.30 -2.70 -12.60
N GLY A 303 -6.30 -3.59 -12.72
CA GLY A 303 -4.89 -3.26 -12.62
C GLY A 303 -4.22 -3.72 -11.33
N ARG A 304 -3.12 -3.03 -10.96
CA ARG A 304 -2.31 -3.30 -9.75
C ARG A 304 -2.37 -2.19 -8.68
N MET A 305 -3.21 -1.18 -8.85
CA MET A 305 -3.48 -0.15 -7.82
C MET A 305 -4.88 0.45 -8.05
N PRO A 306 -5.51 1.05 -7.02
CA PRO A 306 -6.75 1.79 -7.22
C PRO A 306 -6.58 2.91 -8.25
N GLY A 307 -7.49 2.96 -9.23
CA GLY A 307 -7.43 3.95 -10.31
C GLY A 307 -6.27 3.76 -11.30
N HIS A 308 -5.59 2.60 -11.31
CA HIS A 308 -4.46 2.36 -12.23
C HIS A 308 -4.87 2.61 -13.69
N MET A 309 -6.01 2.06 -14.13
CA MET A 309 -6.45 2.23 -15.52
C MET A 309 -6.79 3.69 -15.83
N ASN A 310 -7.43 4.43 -14.93
CA ASN A 310 -7.74 5.84 -15.13
C ASN A 310 -6.48 6.67 -15.40
N VAL A 311 -5.40 6.40 -14.65
CA VAL A 311 -4.13 7.12 -14.82
C VAL A 311 -3.47 6.76 -16.15
N LEU A 312 -3.48 5.49 -16.56
CA LEU A 312 -2.89 5.07 -17.84
C LEU A 312 -3.66 5.58 -19.06
N LEU A 313 -5.00 5.63 -18.97
CA LEU A 313 -5.83 6.20 -20.04
C LEU A 313 -5.61 7.72 -20.15
N ALA A 314 -5.49 8.41 -19.01
CA ALA A 314 -5.16 9.83 -19.00
C ALA A 314 -3.73 10.11 -19.52
N GLU A 315 -2.76 9.24 -19.23
CA GLU A 315 -1.42 9.30 -19.83
C GLU A 315 -1.47 9.11 -21.35
N ALA A 316 -2.41 8.29 -21.82
CA ALA A 316 -2.69 8.17 -23.25
C ALA A 316 -3.51 9.36 -23.80
N GLU A 317 -3.86 10.38 -23.03
CA GLU A 317 -4.67 11.53 -23.48
C GLU A 317 -6.11 11.14 -23.88
N ILE A 318 -6.67 10.10 -23.24
CA ILE A 318 -8.11 9.78 -23.34
C ILE A 318 -8.86 10.63 -22.31
N ASP A 319 -9.94 11.29 -22.74
CA ASP A 319 -10.76 12.16 -21.89
C ASP A 319 -11.49 11.35 -20.80
N TYR A 320 -11.67 11.95 -19.63
CA TYR A 320 -12.34 11.35 -18.48
C TYR A 320 -13.86 11.21 -18.66
N GLU A 321 -14.43 11.95 -19.60
CA GLU A 321 -15.87 11.92 -19.89
C GLU A 321 -16.27 10.76 -20.83
N CYS A 322 -15.30 10.05 -21.42
CA CYS A 322 -15.50 8.91 -22.32
C CYS A 322 -15.67 7.58 -21.57
#